data_AF-A0A321LIK4-F1
#
_entry.id   AF-A0A321LIK4-F1
#
_cell.length_a   1.000
_cell.length_b   1.000
_cell.length_c   1.000
_cell.angle_alpha   90.00
_cell.angle_beta   90.00
_cell.angle_gamma   90.00
#
_symmetry.space_group_name_H-M   'P 1'
#
loop_
_entity.id
_entity.type
_entity.pdbx_description
1 polymer ?
#
loop_
_entity_poly.entity_id
_entity_poly.type
_entity_poly.pdbx_seq_one_letter_code
_entity_poly.pdbx_strand_id
1 'polypeptide(L)'
;MDILQHLFEQHFRSPVEHVKPLQGQLGGSGRRIIRLNSGEISAIGILYDVREENVAFLEFSRHFRRHGLPVPEIYAQDLNHGAYLEEDLGDTTLFEFLSKNRTGDNIASPVIEVYRQVVALLPRFQVEAGRDLNYKVCYPRGSFDRQSIAWDLNYFKYYFLRLAGIPFSEQALEDDFGRLTRFLLNAPREYFLYRDFQSRNIMLHDGQPHFLDYQGGRKGALQYDIASLLYDAKADLPPSLRQHLLDHYLDSLAGLIELDREAFMRHYYAYVYVRIMQALGAYGFRGFYERKPHFLQSVPYAMKNLRWLLHNVELPIALPALMSAFTGMLGSEKLQAVGAPAGMLTVRIFSFSFHKGHPHDESGNGGGFVFDTRSVPNPGREERFKNLTGKDAPVIDYLNQQESAHQFMANVTALVDASVSAYQRRGFKDLMVSFGCTGGQHRSVYFAEQLAKHLRSQNGVEIVLCHVQLEKMALETPAQ
;
A
#
# COMPACT_ATOMS: atom_id res chain seq x y z
N MET A 1 15.39 -21.08 9.52
CA MET A 1 16.36 -20.04 9.10
C MET A 1 17.67 -20.72 8.73
N ASP A 2 18.13 -21.64 9.56
CA ASP A 2 19.36 -22.42 9.39
C ASP A 2 19.48 -23.06 8.00
N ILE A 3 18.38 -23.59 7.45
CA ILE A 3 18.40 -24.16 6.08
C ILE A 3 18.76 -23.14 5.00
N LEU A 4 18.29 -21.89 5.11
CA LEU A 4 18.60 -20.86 4.11
C LEU A 4 20.05 -20.40 4.22
N GLN A 5 20.59 -20.33 5.44
CA GLN A 5 22.02 -20.05 5.65
C GLN A 5 22.87 -21.18 5.05
N HIS A 6 22.50 -22.43 5.32
CA HIS A 6 23.19 -23.58 4.75
C HIS A 6 23.20 -23.56 3.22
N LEU A 7 22.05 -23.31 2.58
CA LEU A 7 21.97 -23.17 1.13
C LEU A 7 22.86 -22.03 0.61
N PHE A 8 22.93 -20.91 1.34
CA PHE A 8 23.70 -19.73 0.96
C PHE A 8 25.20 -20.05 1.01
N GLU A 9 25.67 -20.61 2.12
CA GLU A 9 27.06 -20.96 2.34
C GLU A 9 27.53 -22.05 1.38
N GLN A 10 26.67 -23.01 1.05
CA GLN A 10 26.97 -24.03 0.05
C GLN A 10 27.13 -23.45 -1.35
N HIS A 11 26.25 -22.53 -1.74
CA HIS A 11 26.25 -21.92 -3.07
C HIS A 11 27.41 -20.93 -3.24
N PHE A 12 27.55 -19.96 -2.32
CA PHE A 12 28.51 -18.87 -2.43
C PHE A 12 29.88 -19.16 -1.79
N ARG A 13 30.01 -20.27 -1.04
CA ARG A 13 31.25 -20.63 -0.31
C ARG A 13 31.70 -19.54 0.67
N SER A 14 30.74 -18.80 1.23
CA SER A 14 30.97 -17.71 2.17
C SER A 14 29.95 -17.75 3.31
N PRO A 15 30.34 -17.54 4.58
CA PRO A 15 29.42 -17.53 5.71
C PRO A 15 28.41 -16.39 5.59
N VAL A 16 27.19 -16.60 6.08
CA VAL A 16 26.21 -15.50 6.18
C VAL A 16 26.61 -14.56 7.31
N GLU A 17 26.83 -13.29 6.97
CA GLU A 17 27.21 -12.24 7.94
C GLU A 17 25.98 -11.51 8.48
N HIS A 18 25.01 -11.24 7.61
CA HIS A 18 23.79 -10.52 7.96
C HIS A 18 22.54 -11.23 7.44
N VAL A 19 21.51 -11.23 8.30
CA VAL A 19 20.19 -11.80 8.01
C VAL A 19 19.15 -10.72 8.28
N LYS A 20 18.42 -10.30 7.26
CA LYS A 20 17.39 -9.27 7.37
C LYS A 20 16.04 -9.84 6.91
N PRO A 21 15.10 -10.12 7.83
CA PRO A 21 13.72 -10.41 7.45
C PRO A 21 13.12 -9.23 6.69
N LEU A 22 12.49 -9.49 5.55
CA LEU A 22 11.78 -8.47 4.75
C LEU A 22 10.27 -8.43 5.06
N GLN A 23 9.83 -9.16 6.10
CA GLN A 23 8.43 -9.21 6.53
C GLN A 23 7.96 -7.83 7.03
N GLY A 24 6.95 -7.30 6.35
CA GLY A 24 6.35 -5.97 6.58
C GLY A 24 6.05 -5.23 5.27
N GLN A 25 6.79 -5.51 4.19
CA GLN A 25 6.67 -4.82 2.90
C GLN A 25 6.00 -5.64 1.78
N LEU A 26 5.95 -6.98 1.91
CA LEU A 26 5.39 -7.91 0.90
C LEU A 26 4.37 -8.92 1.49
N GLY A 27 3.95 -8.72 2.74
CA GLY A 27 3.27 -9.72 3.58
C GLY A 27 1.79 -9.93 3.28
N GLY A 28 1.49 -10.82 2.33
CA GLY A 28 0.11 -11.32 2.12
C GLY A 28 0.01 -12.81 1.83
N SER A 29 1.13 -13.49 1.56
CA SER A 29 1.16 -14.84 0.99
C SER A 29 1.51 -15.96 1.98
N GLY A 30 1.79 -15.62 3.25
CA GLY A 30 2.27 -16.56 4.26
C GLY A 30 3.76 -16.92 4.15
N ARG A 31 4.47 -16.40 3.14
CA ARG A 31 5.91 -16.62 2.95
C ARG A 31 6.76 -15.87 3.96
N ARG A 32 7.86 -16.48 4.37
CA ARG A 32 8.94 -15.80 5.09
C ARG A 32 10.02 -15.45 4.08
N ILE A 33 10.18 -14.16 3.83
CA ILE A 33 11.17 -13.61 2.90
C ILE A 33 12.31 -13.01 3.71
N ILE A 34 13.53 -13.40 3.42
CA ILE A 34 14.72 -13.06 4.20
C ILE A 34 15.83 -12.68 3.24
N ARG A 35 16.44 -11.51 3.41
CA ARG A 35 17.68 -11.15 2.72
C ARG A 35 18.88 -11.68 3.51
N LEU A 36 19.81 -12.31 2.81
CA LEU A 36 21.05 -12.89 3.33
C LEU A 36 22.23 -12.20 2.66
N ASN A 37 23.20 -11.76 3.45
CA ASN A 37 24.38 -11.05 2.95
C ASN A 37 25.69 -11.62 3.47
N SER A 38 26.72 -11.54 2.63
CA SER A 38 28.12 -11.83 2.97
C SER A 38 29.03 -10.92 2.14
N GLY A 39 29.59 -9.87 2.75
CA GLY A 39 30.22 -8.77 2.02
C GLY A 39 29.29 -8.17 0.96
N GLU A 40 29.73 -8.14 -0.29
CA GLU A 40 28.97 -7.64 -1.46
C GLU A 40 27.95 -8.64 -2.01
N ILE A 41 27.95 -9.90 -1.55
CA ILE A 41 27.03 -10.93 -2.01
C ILE A 41 25.69 -10.74 -1.30
N SER A 42 24.60 -10.69 -2.06
CA SER A 42 23.23 -10.63 -1.55
C SER A 42 22.33 -11.65 -2.24
N ALA A 43 21.49 -12.32 -1.46
CA ALA A 43 20.46 -13.24 -1.97
C ALA A 43 19.17 -13.14 -1.15
N ILE A 44 18.04 -13.43 -1.80
CA ILE A 44 16.74 -13.55 -1.16
C ILE A 44 16.46 -15.02 -0.89
N GLY A 45 16.23 -15.34 0.37
CA GLY A 45 15.76 -16.65 0.82
C GLY A 45 14.27 -16.63 1.12
N ILE A 46 13.59 -17.66 0.60
CA ILE A 46 12.16 -17.88 0.80
C ILE A 46 11.97 -19.17 1.58
N LEU A 47 11.11 -19.10 2.60
CA LEU A 47 10.53 -20.27 3.26
C LEU A 47 9.01 -20.27 3.08
N TYR A 48 8.49 -21.36 2.52
CA TYR A 48 7.06 -21.56 2.32
C TYR A 48 6.69 -23.04 2.27
N ASP A 49 5.67 -23.43 3.03
CA ASP A 49 5.33 -24.85 3.24
C ASP A 49 4.51 -25.46 2.09
N VAL A 50 4.01 -24.65 1.14
CA VAL A 50 3.25 -25.15 -0.02
C VAL A 50 4.22 -25.58 -1.11
N ARG A 51 4.56 -26.87 -1.11
CA ARG A 51 5.52 -27.48 -2.02
C ARG A 51 5.16 -27.28 -3.49
N GLU A 52 3.89 -27.44 -3.86
CA GLU A 52 3.41 -27.32 -5.23
C GLU A 52 3.63 -25.91 -5.79
N GLU A 53 3.41 -24.88 -4.96
CA GLU A 53 3.65 -23.49 -5.36
C GLU A 53 5.15 -23.19 -5.51
N ASN A 54 5.99 -23.71 -4.63
CA ASN A 54 7.46 -23.59 -4.77
C ASN A 54 7.95 -24.27 -6.04
N VAL A 55 7.44 -25.47 -6.36
CA VAL A 55 7.78 -26.18 -7.61
C VAL A 55 7.37 -25.37 -8.83
N ALA A 56 6.16 -24.80 -8.83
CA ALA A 56 5.68 -23.93 -9.90
C ALA A 56 6.62 -22.73 -10.10
N PHE A 57 6.96 -22.02 -9.02
CA PHE A 57 7.87 -20.88 -9.06
C PHE A 57 9.22 -21.26 -9.66
N LEU A 58 9.89 -22.26 -9.09
CA LEU A 58 11.26 -22.64 -9.48
C LEU A 58 11.34 -23.14 -10.93
N GLU A 59 10.34 -23.89 -11.39
CA GLU A 59 10.25 -24.32 -12.79
C GLU A 59 10.04 -23.12 -13.72
N PHE A 60 9.13 -22.22 -13.38
CA PHE A 60 8.85 -21.01 -14.17
C PHE A 60 10.06 -20.07 -14.21
N SER A 61 10.75 -19.82 -13.10
CA SER A 61 11.95 -18.99 -13.05
C SER A 61 13.03 -19.51 -13.98
N ARG A 62 13.34 -20.80 -13.91
CA ARG A 62 14.35 -21.44 -14.77
C ARG A 62 13.94 -21.41 -16.24
N HIS A 63 12.65 -21.63 -16.51
CA HIS A 63 12.14 -21.58 -17.87
C HIS A 63 12.23 -20.16 -18.44
N PHE A 64 11.70 -19.15 -17.77
CA PHE A 64 11.75 -17.75 -18.23
C PHE A 64 13.18 -17.24 -18.39
N ARG A 65 14.11 -17.60 -17.49
CA ARG A 65 15.52 -17.23 -17.63
C ARG A 65 16.16 -17.85 -18.87
N ARG A 66 15.82 -19.10 -19.22
CA ARG A 66 16.28 -19.74 -20.48
C ARG A 66 15.78 -19.02 -21.74
N HIS A 67 14.63 -18.35 -21.67
CA HIS A 67 14.12 -17.48 -22.74
C HIS A 67 14.67 -16.04 -22.67
N GLY A 68 15.64 -15.76 -21.80
CA GLY A 68 16.23 -14.43 -21.63
C GLY A 68 15.23 -13.40 -21.11
N LEU A 69 14.23 -13.82 -20.32
CA LEU A 69 13.31 -12.92 -19.64
C LEU A 69 13.90 -12.48 -18.29
N PRO A 70 13.69 -11.22 -17.87
CA PRO A 70 14.32 -10.68 -16.67
C PRO A 70 13.57 -11.15 -15.42
N VAL A 71 13.93 -12.33 -14.96
CA VAL A 71 13.44 -12.96 -13.72
C VAL A 71 14.63 -13.31 -12.82
N PRO A 72 14.47 -13.39 -11.50
CA PRO A 72 15.59 -13.68 -10.61
C PRO A 72 16.23 -15.04 -10.93
N GLU A 73 17.55 -15.11 -10.79
CA GLU A 73 18.26 -16.38 -10.80
C GLU A 73 17.84 -17.22 -9.60
N ILE A 74 17.73 -18.54 -9.80
CA ILE A 74 17.56 -19.47 -8.69
C ILE A 74 18.93 -20.06 -8.35
N TYR A 75 19.46 -19.68 -7.19
CA TYR A 75 20.79 -20.11 -6.74
C TYR A 75 20.77 -21.51 -6.13
N ALA A 76 19.79 -21.81 -5.28
CA ALA A 76 19.70 -23.08 -4.57
C ALA A 76 18.28 -23.38 -4.10
N GLN A 77 17.97 -24.65 -3.80
CA GLN A 77 16.67 -25.07 -3.28
C GLN A 77 16.78 -26.26 -2.33
N ASP A 78 15.87 -26.33 -1.37
CA ASP A 78 15.53 -27.51 -0.60
C ASP A 78 14.00 -27.58 -0.44
N LEU A 79 13.36 -28.28 -1.38
CA LEU A 79 11.91 -28.42 -1.41
C LEU A 79 11.35 -29.29 -0.27
N ASN A 80 12.16 -30.12 0.38
CA ASN A 80 11.71 -30.92 1.53
C ASN A 80 11.47 -30.04 2.76
N HIS A 81 12.20 -28.93 2.85
CA HIS A 81 12.06 -27.92 3.90
C HIS A 81 11.39 -26.63 3.40
N GLY A 82 10.78 -26.65 2.21
CA GLY A 82 10.08 -25.50 1.65
C GLY A 82 10.97 -24.28 1.41
N ALA A 83 12.27 -24.49 1.18
CA ALA A 83 13.28 -23.44 1.12
C ALA A 83 13.85 -23.26 -0.29
N TYR A 84 14.13 -22.02 -0.68
CA TYR A 84 14.94 -21.71 -1.86
C TYR A 84 15.64 -20.36 -1.75
N LEU A 85 16.71 -20.19 -2.53
CA LEU A 85 17.48 -18.96 -2.68
C LEU A 85 17.37 -18.44 -4.10
N GLU A 86 17.15 -17.14 -4.22
CA GLU A 86 17.05 -16.42 -5.47
C GLU A 86 17.87 -15.12 -5.45
N GLU A 87 18.11 -14.58 -6.63
CA GLU A 87 18.78 -13.31 -6.89
C GLU A 87 18.11 -12.15 -6.14
N ASP A 88 18.92 -11.31 -5.49
CA ASP A 88 18.44 -10.10 -4.84
C ASP A 88 18.39 -8.93 -5.82
N LEU A 89 17.19 -8.61 -6.26
CA LEU A 89 16.91 -7.54 -7.22
C LEU A 89 16.86 -6.14 -6.56
N GLY A 90 17.18 -6.05 -5.26
CA GLY A 90 17.17 -4.81 -4.50
C GLY A 90 15.81 -4.49 -3.87
N ASP A 91 15.55 -3.20 -3.62
CA ASP A 91 14.43 -2.74 -2.78
C ASP A 91 13.40 -1.88 -3.53
N THR A 92 13.62 -1.56 -4.80
CA THR A 92 12.75 -0.61 -5.53
C THR A 92 11.79 -1.35 -6.45
N THR A 93 10.51 -1.32 -6.12
CA THR A 93 9.45 -1.76 -7.03
C THR A 93 9.11 -0.68 -8.05
N LEU A 94 8.51 -1.06 -9.20
CA LEU A 94 7.95 -0.12 -10.17
C LEU A 94 6.89 0.79 -9.53
N PHE A 95 6.09 0.25 -8.59
CA PHE A 95 5.13 1.04 -7.83
C PHE A 95 5.81 2.15 -7.00
N GLU A 96 6.89 1.85 -6.29
CA GLU A 96 7.63 2.84 -5.50
C GLU A 96 8.33 3.85 -6.39
N PHE A 97 8.90 3.41 -7.52
CA PHE A 97 9.51 4.30 -8.50
C PHE A 97 8.48 5.28 -9.09
N LEU A 98 7.30 4.79 -9.47
CA LEU A 98 6.17 5.63 -9.89
C LEU A 98 5.78 6.63 -8.79
N SER A 99 5.63 6.16 -7.55
CA SER A 99 5.19 6.99 -6.43
C SER A 99 6.18 8.12 -6.11
N LYS A 100 7.48 7.86 -6.21
CA LYS A 100 8.54 8.86 -5.98
C LYS A 100 8.69 9.86 -7.14
N ASN A 101 8.22 9.52 -8.34
CA ASN A 101 8.42 10.31 -9.56
C ASN A 101 7.08 10.76 -10.19
N ARG A 102 6.07 11.02 -9.35
CA ARG A 102 4.75 11.51 -9.74
C ARG A 102 4.36 12.72 -8.89
N THR A 103 3.77 13.73 -9.53
CA THR A 103 3.17 14.90 -8.87
C THR A 103 1.75 15.11 -9.38
N GLY A 104 0.75 14.83 -8.56
CA GLY A 104 -0.65 14.84 -9.02
C GLY A 104 -0.84 13.81 -10.14
N ASP A 105 -1.41 14.17 -11.28
CA ASP A 105 -1.54 13.27 -12.44
C ASP A 105 -0.33 13.27 -13.38
N ASN A 106 0.69 14.10 -13.10
CA ASN A 106 1.89 14.18 -13.91
C ASN A 106 2.88 13.09 -13.49
N ILE A 107 3.16 12.16 -14.40
CA ILE A 107 4.12 11.07 -14.23
C ILE A 107 5.40 11.42 -15.01
N ALA A 108 6.57 11.31 -14.38
CA ALA A 108 7.83 11.64 -15.02
C ALA A 108 8.15 10.68 -16.20
N SER A 109 8.77 11.21 -17.25
CA SER A 109 9.13 10.45 -18.46
C SER A 109 9.90 9.14 -18.20
N PRO A 110 10.88 9.08 -17.26
CA PRO A 110 11.57 7.82 -16.95
C PRO A 110 10.63 6.71 -16.47
N VAL A 111 9.58 7.05 -15.72
CA VAL A 111 8.58 6.07 -15.26
C VAL A 111 7.77 5.55 -16.44
N ILE A 112 7.33 6.46 -17.34
CA ILE A 112 6.59 6.09 -18.54
C ILE A 112 7.42 5.14 -19.40
N GLU A 113 8.73 5.39 -19.54
CA GLU A 113 9.62 4.52 -20.30
C GLU A 113 9.75 3.12 -19.70
N VAL A 114 9.87 3.00 -18.37
CA VAL A 114 9.86 1.68 -17.71
C VAL A 114 8.52 0.96 -17.95
N TYR A 115 7.38 1.66 -17.86
CA TYR A 115 6.08 1.05 -18.18
C TYR A 115 6.01 0.58 -19.64
N ARG A 116 6.59 1.33 -20.59
CA ARG A 116 6.69 0.91 -22.00
C ARG A 116 7.49 -0.39 -22.13
N GLN A 117 8.64 -0.48 -21.48
CA GLN A 117 9.45 -1.71 -21.46
C GLN A 117 8.68 -2.89 -20.86
N VAL A 118 7.98 -2.67 -19.74
CA VAL A 118 7.17 -3.69 -19.08
C VAL A 118 6.08 -4.24 -20.00
N VAL A 119 5.32 -3.37 -20.66
CA VAL A 119 4.24 -3.83 -21.55
C VAL A 119 4.77 -4.44 -22.85
N ALA A 120 5.98 -4.08 -23.30
CA ALA A 120 6.66 -4.71 -24.43
C ALA A 120 7.21 -6.12 -24.08
N LEU A 121 7.61 -6.34 -22.83
CA LEU A 121 8.10 -7.65 -22.35
C LEU A 121 6.97 -8.64 -22.08
N LEU A 122 5.78 -8.18 -21.69
CA LEU A 122 4.66 -9.05 -21.35
C LEU A 122 4.29 -10.06 -22.46
N PRO A 123 4.15 -9.69 -23.75
CA PRO A 123 3.89 -10.65 -24.82
C PRO A 123 4.91 -11.78 -24.93
N ARG A 124 6.18 -11.55 -24.56
CA ARG A 124 7.21 -12.59 -24.56
C ARG A 124 6.97 -13.64 -23.47
N PHE A 125 6.52 -13.24 -22.29
CA PHE A 125 6.04 -14.20 -21.28
C PHE A 125 4.83 -14.97 -21.78
N GLN A 126 3.85 -14.27 -22.36
CA GLN A 126 2.54 -14.82 -22.70
C GLN A 126 2.59 -15.79 -23.89
N VAL A 127 3.40 -15.48 -24.90
CA VAL A 127 3.46 -16.19 -26.19
C VAL A 127 4.76 -16.96 -26.35
N GLU A 128 5.91 -16.29 -26.28
CA GLU A 128 7.22 -16.89 -26.59
C GLU A 128 7.58 -17.98 -25.58
N ALA A 129 7.72 -17.61 -24.30
CA ALA A 129 7.97 -18.55 -23.22
C ALA A 129 6.71 -19.35 -22.84
N GLY A 130 5.51 -18.80 -23.08
CA GLY A 130 4.28 -19.55 -22.83
C GLY A 130 4.12 -20.79 -23.71
N ARG A 131 4.77 -20.84 -24.88
CA ARG A 131 4.55 -21.91 -25.88
C ARG A 131 4.97 -23.30 -25.41
N ASP A 132 6.10 -23.41 -24.72
CA ASP A 132 6.70 -24.67 -24.28
C ASP A 132 6.88 -24.75 -22.76
N LEU A 133 6.19 -23.89 -22.01
CA LEU A 133 6.12 -23.95 -20.56
C LEU A 133 5.51 -25.28 -20.08
N ASN A 134 6.08 -25.83 -19.00
CA ASN A 134 5.56 -27.01 -18.35
C ASN A 134 4.30 -26.71 -17.51
N TYR A 135 3.13 -26.66 -18.15
CA TYR A 135 1.86 -26.38 -17.45
C TYR A 135 1.42 -27.47 -16.45
N LYS A 136 2.12 -28.60 -16.34
CA LYS A 136 1.80 -29.65 -15.35
C LYS A 136 2.13 -29.24 -13.93
N VAL A 137 3.04 -28.27 -13.75
CA VAL A 137 3.41 -27.76 -12.42
C VAL A 137 2.54 -26.58 -11.97
N CYS A 138 1.62 -26.09 -12.81
CA CYS A 138 0.76 -24.96 -12.45
C CYS A 138 -0.01 -25.20 -11.15
N TYR A 139 0.01 -24.20 -10.28
CA TYR A 139 -0.68 -24.21 -9.00
C TYR A 139 -1.50 -22.91 -8.80
N PRO A 140 -2.69 -22.96 -8.16
CA PRO A 140 -3.44 -24.15 -7.78
C PRO A 140 -4.11 -24.85 -8.97
N ARG A 141 -4.12 -24.25 -10.18
CA ARG A 141 -4.77 -24.82 -11.37
C ARG A 141 -4.05 -24.48 -12.66
N GLY A 142 -4.11 -25.38 -13.63
CA GLY A 142 -3.49 -25.25 -14.95
C GLY A 142 -4.15 -24.29 -15.93
N SER A 143 -5.39 -23.85 -15.68
CA SER A 143 -6.11 -22.94 -16.56
C SER A 143 -7.02 -21.95 -15.83
N PHE A 144 -7.14 -20.74 -16.39
CA PHE A 144 -8.12 -19.73 -16.03
C PHE A 144 -9.48 -20.03 -16.69
N ASP A 145 -10.09 -21.15 -16.31
CA ASP A 145 -11.39 -21.59 -16.82
C ASP A 145 -12.58 -21.05 -16.00
N ARG A 146 -13.79 -21.55 -16.31
CA ARG A 146 -15.06 -21.21 -15.65
C ARG A 146 -14.97 -21.18 -14.13
N GLN A 147 -14.32 -22.16 -13.51
CA GLN A 147 -14.25 -22.25 -12.05
C GLN A 147 -13.28 -21.22 -11.46
N SER A 148 -12.13 -20.94 -12.09
CA SER A 148 -11.26 -19.84 -11.63
C SER A 148 -11.96 -18.49 -11.71
N ILE A 149 -12.68 -18.24 -12.80
CA ILE A 149 -13.47 -17.00 -12.95
C ILE A 149 -14.55 -16.94 -11.86
N ALA A 150 -15.29 -18.03 -11.65
CA ALA A 150 -16.32 -18.09 -10.62
C ALA A 150 -15.75 -17.85 -9.20
N TRP A 151 -14.56 -18.34 -8.89
CA TRP A 151 -13.89 -18.04 -7.62
C TRP A 151 -13.64 -16.54 -7.45
N ASP A 152 -13.06 -15.87 -8.46
CA ASP A 152 -12.81 -14.42 -8.41
C ASP A 152 -14.11 -13.62 -8.23
N LEU A 153 -15.17 -13.97 -8.97
CA LEU A 153 -16.46 -13.28 -8.92
C LEU A 153 -17.18 -13.51 -7.58
N ASN A 154 -17.13 -14.72 -7.03
CA ASN A 154 -17.70 -15.02 -5.71
C ASN A 154 -16.89 -14.38 -4.58
N TYR A 155 -15.57 -14.27 -4.74
CA TYR A 155 -14.71 -13.59 -3.79
C TYR A 155 -15.11 -12.11 -3.66
N PHE A 156 -15.37 -11.44 -4.78
CA PHE A 156 -15.96 -10.09 -4.80
C PHE A 156 -17.34 -10.04 -4.14
N LYS A 157 -18.25 -10.95 -4.51
CA LYS A 157 -19.63 -11.01 -4.00
C LYS A 157 -19.67 -11.11 -2.47
N TYR A 158 -18.92 -12.06 -1.90
CA TYR A 158 -19.00 -12.36 -0.47
C TYR A 158 -18.06 -11.52 0.39
N TYR A 159 -16.85 -11.22 -0.07
CA TYR A 159 -15.87 -10.49 0.76
C TYR A 159 -15.84 -9.00 0.52
N PHE A 160 -16.43 -8.51 -0.57
CA PHE A 160 -16.56 -7.08 -0.79
C PHE A 160 -18.01 -6.61 -0.71
N LEU A 161 -18.89 -6.98 -1.64
CA LEU A 161 -20.26 -6.43 -1.70
C LEU A 161 -21.02 -6.65 -0.39
N ARG A 162 -21.04 -7.90 0.11
CA ARG A 162 -21.74 -8.25 1.34
C ARG A 162 -21.17 -7.55 2.57
N LEU A 163 -19.85 -7.49 2.72
CA LEU A 163 -19.20 -6.83 3.87
C LEU A 163 -19.27 -5.30 3.80
N ALA A 164 -19.29 -4.74 2.59
CA ALA A 164 -19.51 -3.32 2.37
C ALA A 164 -20.97 -2.92 2.68
N GLY A 165 -21.92 -3.86 2.62
CA GLY A 165 -23.34 -3.61 2.82
C GLY A 165 -24.04 -3.12 1.55
N ILE A 166 -23.53 -3.50 0.38
CA ILE A 166 -24.13 -3.15 -0.90
C ILE A 166 -25.26 -4.14 -1.20
N PRO A 167 -26.50 -3.68 -1.44
CA PRO A 167 -27.61 -4.57 -1.74
C PRO A 167 -27.47 -5.17 -3.15
N PHE A 168 -27.74 -6.47 -3.27
CA PHE A 168 -27.83 -7.18 -4.55
C PHE A 168 -28.76 -8.39 -4.43
N SER A 169 -29.37 -8.80 -5.56
CA SER A 169 -30.10 -10.06 -5.67
C SER A 169 -29.12 -11.21 -5.95
N GLU A 170 -29.10 -12.24 -5.10
CA GLU A 170 -28.21 -13.40 -5.25
C GLU A 170 -28.37 -14.07 -6.63
N GLN A 171 -29.61 -14.43 -6.99
CA GLN A 171 -29.88 -15.13 -8.25
C GLN A 171 -29.51 -14.27 -9.46
N ALA A 172 -29.96 -13.00 -9.49
CA ALA A 172 -29.74 -12.15 -10.67
C ALA A 172 -28.26 -11.82 -10.87
N LEU A 173 -27.50 -11.64 -9.79
CA LEU A 173 -26.06 -11.42 -9.86
C LEU A 173 -25.31 -12.68 -10.32
N GLU A 174 -25.74 -13.86 -9.88
CA GLU A 174 -25.17 -15.14 -10.35
C GLU A 174 -25.46 -15.40 -11.83
N ASP A 175 -26.65 -15.03 -12.32
CA ASP A 175 -26.99 -15.13 -13.74
C ASP A 175 -26.09 -14.20 -14.60
N ASP A 176 -25.80 -13.01 -14.10
CA ASP A 176 -24.84 -12.07 -14.70
C ASP A 176 -23.41 -12.64 -14.68
N PHE A 177 -22.96 -13.20 -13.56
CA PHE A 177 -21.65 -13.87 -13.48
C PHE A 177 -21.56 -15.02 -14.48
N GLY A 178 -22.63 -15.80 -14.66
CA GLY A 178 -22.71 -16.88 -15.65
C GLY A 178 -22.63 -16.37 -17.09
N ARG A 179 -23.28 -15.24 -17.40
CA ARG A 179 -23.18 -14.56 -18.71
C ARG A 179 -21.78 -14.03 -18.97
N LEU A 180 -21.22 -13.28 -18.02
CA LEU A 180 -19.86 -12.73 -18.10
C LEU A 180 -18.83 -13.85 -18.28
N THR A 181 -18.92 -14.92 -17.50
CA THR A 181 -18.00 -16.06 -17.60
C THR A 181 -18.08 -16.72 -18.98
N ARG A 182 -19.28 -16.95 -19.53
CA ARG A 182 -19.43 -17.50 -20.88
C ARG A 182 -18.79 -16.59 -21.94
N PHE A 183 -19.00 -15.28 -21.82
CA PHE A 183 -18.43 -14.31 -22.74
C PHE A 183 -16.90 -14.28 -22.70
N LEU A 184 -16.30 -14.23 -21.51
CA LEU A 184 -14.84 -14.25 -21.36
C LEU A 184 -14.20 -15.51 -21.94
N LEU A 185 -14.87 -16.66 -21.80
CA LEU A 185 -14.38 -17.94 -22.31
C LEU A 185 -14.42 -18.07 -23.84
N ASN A 186 -15.01 -17.11 -24.56
CA ASN A 186 -14.93 -17.04 -26.03
C ASN A 186 -13.59 -16.47 -26.52
N ALA A 187 -12.82 -15.81 -25.65
CA ALA A 187 -11.49 -15.33 -26.00
C ALA A 187 -10.49 -16.50 -26.09
N PRO A 188 -9.52 -16.46 -27.04
CA PRO A 188 -8.41 -17.40 -27.06
C PRO A 188 -7.65 -17.41 -25.72
N ARG A 189 -7.35 -18.59 -25.20
CA ARG A 189 -6.86 -18.77 -23.83
C ARG A 189 -5.74 -19.81 -23.67
N GLU A 190 -5.04 -20.10 -24.75
CA GLU A 190 -3.93 -21.06 -24.79
C GLU A 190 -2.57 -20.43 -24.42
N TYR A 191 -2.56 -19.15 -24.06
CA TYR A 191 -1.37 -18.40 -23.72
C TYR A 191 -1.01 -18.53 -22.25
N PHE A 192 0.21 -18.17 -21.88
CA PHE A 192 0.56 -18.00 -20.48
C PHE A 192 -0.11 -16.74 -19.92
N LEU A 193 -0.87 -16.91 -18.83
CA LEU A 193 -1.47 -15.86 -18.02
C LEU A 193 -0.65 -15.77 -16.73
N TYR A 194 -0.04 -14.61 -16.50
CA TYR A 194 0.85 -14.33 -15.38
C TYR A 194 0.09 -14.27 -14.03
N ARG A 195 -1.18 -13.84 -14.05
CA ARG A 195 -2.14 -13.76 -12.93
C ARG A 195 -1.98 -12.52 -12.06
N ASP A 196 -0.77 -12.27 -11.58
CA ASP A 196 -0.46 -11.20 -10.62
C ASP A 196 0.54 -10.19 -11.22
N PHE A 197 0.30 -9.83 -12.48
CA PHE A 197 1.08 -8.84 -13.24
C PHE A 197 0.72 -7.41 -12.80
N GLN A 198 1.34 -6.95 -11.70
CA GLN A 198 1.08 -5.67 -11.05
C GLN A 198 2.38 -4.91 -10.79
N SER A 199 2.29 -3.59 -10.66
CA SER A 199 3.47 -2.72 -10.49
C SER A 199 4.29 -3.01 -9.22
N ARG A 200 3.71 -3.66 -8.22
CA ARG A 200 4.40 -4.09 -6.99
C ARG A 200 5.22 -5.35 -7.15
N ASN A 201 4.93 -6.15 -8.17
CA ASN A 201 5.59 -7.42 -8.47
C ASN A 201 6.64 -7.26 -9.57
N ILE A 202 7.02 -6.02 -9.88
CA ILE A 202 8.06 -5.66 -10.85
C ILE A 202 9.11 -4.85 -10.10
N MET A 203 10.34 -5.37 -10.05
CA MET A 203 11.49 -4.72 -9.44
C MET A 203 12.24 -3.89 -10.49
N LEU A 204 12.88 -2.81 -10.04
CA LEU A 204 13.85 -2.08 -10.83
C LEU A 204 15.26 -2.44 -10.36
N HIS A 205 16.00 -3.11 -11.24
CA HIS A 205 17.38 -3.50 -11.03
C HIS A 205 18.22 -2.94 -12.18
N ASP A 206 19.25 -2.13 -11.87
CA ASP A 206 20.06 -1.41 -12.86
C ASP A 206 19.26 -0.62 -13.90
N GLY A 207 18.14 -0.04 -13.47
CA GLY A 207 17.23 0.73 -14.33
C GLY A 207 16.38 -0.10 -15.28
N GLN A 208 16.41 -1.43 -15.17
CA GLN A 208 15.63 -2.37 -15.98
C GLN A 208 14.55 -3.07 -15.14
N PRO A 209 13.39 -3.41 -15.74
CA PRO A 209 12.33 -4.13 -15.03
C PRO A 209 12.65 -5.63 -14.91
N HIS A 210 12.53 -6.16 -13.70
CA HIS A 210 12.59 -7.60 -13.39
C HIS A 210 11.28 -8.06 -12.76
N PHE A 211 10.84 -9.28 -13.09
CA PHE A 211 9.50 -9.78 -12.81
C PHE A 211 9.49 -10.83 -11.70
N LEU A 212 8.54 -10.69 -10.77
CA LEU A 212 8.33 -11.57 -9.61
C LEU A 212 6.88 -12.05 -9.52
N ASP A 213 6.62 -13.01 -8.63
CA ASP A 213 5.25 -13.44 -8.25
C ASP A 213 4.45 -14.12 -9.40
N TYR A 214 5.12 -14.86 -10.29
CA TYR A 214 4.49 -15.60 -11.41
C TYR A 214 4.08 -17.05 -11.07
N GLN A 215 4.26 -17.53 -9.84
CA GLN A 215 3.95 -18.91 -9.46
C GLN A 215 2.46 -19.28 -9.57
N GLY A 216 1.58 -18.27 -9.56
CA GLY A 216 0.16 -18.42 -9.86
C GLY A 216 -0.16 -18.54 -11.36
N GLY A 217 0.87 -18.50 -12.21
CA GLY A 217 0.76 -18.50 -13.67
C GLY A 217 0.16 -19.79 -14.24
N ARG A 218 -0.64 -19.66 -15.30
CA ARG A 218 -1.45 -20.74 -15.87
C ARG A 218 -1.86 -20.44 -17.30
N LYS A 219 -2.56 -21.36 -17.99
CA LYS A 219 -3.16 -21.03 -19.28
C LYS A 219 -4.30 -20.02 -19.15
N GLY A 220 -4.33 -19.01 -20.00
CA GLY A 220 -5.38 -18.00 -19.99
C GLY A 220 -5.32 -17.03 -21.17
N ALA A 221 -6.21 -16.05 -21.13
CA ALA A 221 -6.35 -15.05 -22.17
C ALA A 221 -5.38 -13.87 -21.96
N LEU A 222 -4.86 -13.34 -23.06
CA LEU A 222 -3.84 -12.29 -23.11
C LEU A 222 -4.26 -10.99 -22.39
N GLN A 223 -5.56 -10.66 -22.45
CA GLN A 223 -6.16 -9.46 -21.89
C GLN A 223 -5.97 -9.35 -20.38
N TYR A 224 -5.87 -10.47 -19.66
CA TYR A 224 -5.94 -10.49 -18.20
C TYR A 224 -4.79 -9.72 -17.54
N ASP A 225 -3.56 -9.98 -18.00
CA ASP A 225 -2.36 -9.43 -17.37
C ASP A 225 -2.18 -7.95 -17.71
N ILE A 226 -2.39 -7.55 -18.96
CA ILE A 226 -2.33 -6.14 -19.35
C ILE A 226 -3.44 -5.32 -18.66
N ALA A 227 -4.65 -5.89 -18.50
CA ALA A 227 -5.69 -5.27 -17.68
C ALA A 227 -5.27 -5.13 -16.21
N SER A 228 -4.56 -6.10 -15.66
CA SER A 228 -4.05 -6.07 -14.27
C SER A 228 -3.11 -4.91 -14.01
N LEU A 229 -2.18 -4.66 -14.94
CA LEU A 229 -1.19 -3.61 -14.82
C LEU A 229 -1.81 -2.24 -15.06
N LEU A 230 -2.57 -2.06 -16.15
CA LEU A 230 -3.10 -0.76 -16.55
C LEU A 230 -4.20 -0.25 -15.62
N TYR A 231 -4.93 -1.16 -14.96
CA TYR A 231 -5.94 -0.83 -13.96
C TYR A 231 -5.50 -1.18 -12.53
N ASP A 232 -4.19 -1.29 -12.29
CA ASP A 232 -3.63 -1.35 -10.93
C ASP A 232 -4.12 -0.12 -10.14
N ALA A 233 -4.98 -0.38 -9.16
CA ALA A 233 -5.73 0.66 -8.48
C ALA A 233 -4.79 1.71 -7.86
N LYS A 234 -3.78 1.28 -7.11
CA LYS A 234 -2.88 2.22 -6.41
C LYS A 234 -1.93 2.94 -7.36
N ALA A 235 -1.59 2.35 -8.50
CA ALA A 235 -0.78 3.03 -9.51
C ALA A 235 -1.53 4.23 -10.11
N ASP A 236 -2.87 4.14 -10.19
CA ASP A 236 -3.77 5.22 -10.61
C ASP A 236 -3.28 5.94 -11.87
N LEU A 237 -2.91 5.15 -12.89
CA LEU A 237 -2.42 5.69 -14.16
C LEU A 237 -3.53 6.50 -14.85
N PRO A 238 -3.24 7.66 -15.46
CA PRO A 238 -4.23 8.41 -16.22
C PRO A 238 -4.80 7.61 -17.40
N PRO A 239 -6.10 7.76 -17.77
CA PRO A 239 -6.70 7.00 -18.87
C PRO A 239 -5.97 7.12 -20.21
N SER A 240 -5.46 8.32 -20.55
CA SER A 240 -4.69 8.53 -21.79
C SER A 240 -3.39 7.71 -21.80
N LEU A 241 -2.70 7.64 -20.66
CA LEU A 241 -1.49 6.82 -20.53
C LEU A 241 -1.82 5.32 -20.62
N ARG A 242 -2.94 4.87 -20.03
CA ARG A 242 -3.39 3.47 -20.18
C ARG A 242 -3.60 3.12 -21.65
N GLN A 243 -4.24 4.00 -22.41
CA GLN A 243 -4.47 3.77 -23.83
C GLN A 243 -3.15 3.66 -24.60
N HIS A 244 -2.23 4.61 -24.42
CA HIS A 244 -0.92 4.55 -25.08
C HIS A 244 -0.11 3.30 -24.73
N LEU A 245 -0.15 2.85 -23.47
CA LEU A 245 0.53 1.62 -23.04
C LEU A 245 -0.16 0.36 -23.60
N LEU A 246 -1.49 0.36 -23.70
CA LEU A 246 -2.23 -0.73 -24.33
C LEU A 246 -1.91 -0.82 -25.82
N ASP A 247 -1.86 0.31 -26.53
CA ASP A 247 -1.50 0.33 -27.95
C ASP A 247 -0.07 -0.21 -28.15
N HIS A 248 0.87 0.20 -27.29
CA HIS A 248 2.24 -0.31 -27.33
C HIS A 248 2.35 -1.82 -27.04
N TYR A 249 1.53 -2.33 -26.11
CA TYR A 249 1.39 -3.76 -25.87
C TYR A 249 0.87 -4.49 -27.12
N LEU A 250 -0.18 -3.98 -27.76
CA LEU A 250 -0.79 -4.58 -28.95
C LEU A 250 0.17 -4.55 -30.15
N ASP A 251 0.94 -3.47 -30.32
CA ASP A 251 2.00 -3.39 -31.33
C ASP A 251 3.07 -4.47 -31.11
N SER A 252 3.51 -4.64 -29.86
CA SER A 252 4.52 -5.65 -29.48
C SER A 252 3.97 -7.07 -29.68
N LEU A 253 2.72 -7.30 -29.31
CA LEU A 253 2.03 -8.58 -29.47
C LEU A 253 1.85 -8.96 -30.95
N ALA A 254 1.51 -7.99 -31.81
CA ALA A 254 1.37 -8.19 -33.25
C ALA A 254 2.69 -8.61 -33.93
N GLY A 255 3.84 -8.35 -33.31
CA GLY A 255 5.14 -8.86 -33.75
C GLY A 255 5.36 -10.36 -33.47
N LEU A 256 4.55 -10.97 -32.59
CA LEU A 256 4.68 -12.37 -32.17
C LEU A 256 3.57 -13.28 -32.71
N ILE A 257 2.38 -12.73 -32.93
CA ILE A 257 1.20 -13.47 -33.42
C ILE A 257 0.43 -12.67 -34.46
N GLU A 258 -0.37 -13.35 -35.28
CA GLU A 258 -1.41 -12.71 -36.08
C GLU A 258 -2.50 -12.16 -35.14
N LEU A 259 -2.54 -10.83 -34.98
CA LEU A 259 -3.40 -10.15 -34.01
C LEU A 259 -4.59 -9.47 -34.69
N ASP A 260 -5.78 -9.96 -34.39
CA ASP A 260 -7.02 -9.20 -34.57
C ASP A 260 -7.24 -8.28 -33.35
N ARG A 261 -6.95 -6.98 -33.52
CA ARG A 261 -7.10 -5.98 -32.46
C ARG A 261 -8.56 -5.80 -32.06
N GLU A 262 -9.51 -5.87 -32.98
CA GLU A 262 -10.93 -5.70 -32.65
C GLU A 262 -11.43 -6.89 -31.82
N ALA A 263 -11.05 -8.11 -32.18
CA ALA A 263 -11.38 -9.31 -31.40
C ALA A 263 -10.74 -9.29 -30.00
N PHE A 264 -9.51 -8.77 -29.88
CA PHE A 264 -8.87 -8.54 -28.59
C PHE A 264 -9.68 -7.57 -27.74
N MET A 265 -9.99 -6.39 -28.31
CA MET A 265 -10.67 -5.29 -27.62
C MET A 265 -12.10 -5.64 -27.23
N ARG A 266 -12.79 -6.49 -28.01
CA ARG A 266 -14.13 -7.00 -27.69
C ARG A 266 -14.22 -7.60 -26.28
N HIS A 267 -13.16 -8.26 -25.82
CA HIS A 267 -13.13 -8.91 -24.50
C HIS A 267 -12.33 -8.14 -23.45
N TYR A 268 -11.49 -7.18 -23.86
CA TYR A 268 -10.54 -6.50 -22.97
C TYR A 268 -11.20 -5.89 -21.74
N TYR A 269 -12.23 -5.06 -21.92
CA TYR A 269 -12.87 -4.41 -20.79
C TYR A 269 -13.65 -5.35 -19.88
N ALA A 270 -14.15 -6.49 -20.41
CA ALA A 270 -14.76 -7.51 -19.57
C ALA A 270 -13.71 -8.14 -18.62
N TYR A 271 -12.47 -8.33 -19.08
CA TYR A 271 -11.36 -8.74 -18.23
C TYR A 271 -10.95 -7.65 -17.24
N VAL A 272 -11.00 -6.37 -17.62
CA VAL A 272 -10.78 -5.25 -16.69
C VAL A 272 -11.78 -5.30 -15.53
N TYR A 273 -13.07 -5.53 -15.80
CA TYR A 273 -14.07 -5.69 -14.74
C TYR A 273 -13.76 -6.87 -13.81
N VAL A 274 -13.33 -8.02 -14.36
CA VAL A 274 -12.92 -9.19 -13.54
C VAL A 274 -11.74 -8.84 -12.65
N ARG A 275 -10.72 -8.14 -13.16
CA ARG A 275 -9.56 -7.71 -12.37
C ARG A 275 -9.93 -6.77 -11.24
N ILE A 276 -10.81 -5.80 -11.51
CA ILE A 276 -11.28 -4.88 -10.47
C ILE A 276 -12.09 -5.63 -9.42
N MET A 277 -12.98 -6.54 -9.81
CA MET A 277 -13.74 -7.38 -8.87
C MET A 277 -12.80 -8.24 -8.01
N GLN A 278 -11.82 -8.90 -8.61
CA GLN A 278 -10.83 -9.70 -7.89
C GLN A 278 -10.03 -8.86 -6.87
N ALA A 279 -9.57 -7.67 -7.26
CA ALA A 279 -8.88 -6.76 -6.37
C ALA A 279 -9.77 -6.26 -5.22
N LEU A 280 -11.02 -5.88 -5.51
CA LEU A 280 -12.00 -5.48 -4.49
C LEU A 280 -12.31 -6.63 -3.52
N GLY A 281 -12.48 -7.86 -4.01
CA GLY A 281 -12.60 -9.04 -3.16
C GLY A 281 -11.43 -9.18 -2.18
N ALA A 282 -10.20 -8.98 -2.65
CA ALA A 282 -9.00 -9.04 -1.81
C ALA A 282 -8.94 -7.90 -0.78
N TYR A 283 -9.28 -6.67 -1.19
CA TYR A 283 -9.36 -5.53 -0.27
C TYR A 283 -10.44 -5.72 0.79
N GLY A 284 -11.57 -6.30 0.40
CA GLY A 284 -12.68 -6.60 1.31
C GLY A 284 -12.32 -7.69 2.31
N PHE A 285 -11.72 -8.79 1.85
CA PHE A 285 -11.25 -9.86 2.73
C PHE A 285 -10.20 -9.35 3.73
N ARG A 286 -9.13 -8.72 3.25
CA ARG A 286 -8.06 -8.27 4.16
C ARG A 286 -8.51 -7.08 5.02
N GLY A 287 -9.27 -6.17 4.44
CA GLY A 287 -9.72 -4.95 5.09
C GLY A 287 -10.87 -5.17 6.07
N PHE A 288 -11.98 -5.73 5.62
CA PHE A 288 -13.16 -5.94 6.45
C PHE A 288 -13.05 -7.21 7.31
N TYR A 289 -12.58 -8.32 6.75
CA TYR A 289 -12.56 -9.61 7.45
C TYR A 289 -11.31 -9.79 8.33
N GLU A 290 -10.10 -9.62 7.79
CA GLU A 290 -8.85 -9.69 8.59
C GLU A 290 -8.57 -8.40 9.40
N ARG A 291 -9.39 -7.37 9.24
CA ARG A 291 -9.27 -6.07 9.94
C ARG A 291 -7.91 -5.38 9.73
N LYS A 292 -7.40 -5.40 8.49
CA LYS A 292 -6.18 -4.68 8.09
C LYS A 292 -6.53 -3.40 7.31
N PRO A 293 -6.63 -2.22 7.97
CA PRO A 293 -7.25 -1.03 7.38
C PRO A 293 -6.52 -0.47 6.16
N HIS A 294 -5.21 -0.67 6.04
CA HIS A 294 -4.40 -0.19 4.91
C HIS A 294 -4.79 -0.81 3.55
N PHE A 295 -5.46 -1.97 3.54
CA PHE A 295 -6.03 -2.53 2.30
C PHE A 295 -7.26 -1.75 1.82
N LEU A 296 -8.03 -1.18 2.75
CA LEU A 296 -9.21 -0.38 2.41
C LEU A 296 -8.84 0.97 1.78
N GLN A 297 -7.62 1.47 2.01
CA GLN A 297 -7.09 2.67 1.34
C GLN A 297 -6.96 2.51 -0.18
N SER A 298 -6.96 1.27 -0.70
CA SER A 298 -6.94 1.01 -2.15
C SER A 298 -8.33 1.13 -2.79
N VAL A 299 -9.42 1.09 -2.00
CA VAL A 299 -10.80 1.04 -2.51
C VAL A 299 -11.16 2.29 -3.31
N PRO A 300 -10.87 3.54 -2.89
CA PRO A 300 -11.19 4.73 -3.67
C PRO A 300 -10.67 4.70 -5.10
N TYR A 301 -9.46 4.18 -5.30
CA TYR A 301 -8.85 4.08 -6.62
C TYR A 301 -9.56 3.05 -7.50
N ALA A 302 -9.94 1.89 -6.93
CA ALA A 302 -10.76 0.92 -7.63
C ALA A 302 -12.15 1.50 -7.98
N MET A 303 -12.72 2.31 -7.10
CA MET A 303 -13.99 3.03 -7.35
C MET A 303 -13.84 4.09 -8.45
N LYS A 304 -12.72 4.81 -8.51
CA LYS A 304 -12.39 5.74 -9.60
C LYS A 304 -12.33 5.00 -10.95
N ASN A 305 -11.68 3.83 -10.98
CA ASN A 305 -11.65 2.97 -12.17
C ASN A 305 -13.05 2.49 -12.59
N LEU A 306 -13.87 2.01 -11.66
CA LEU A 306 -15.26 1.62 -11.94
C LEU A 306 -16.09 2.77 -12.47
N ARG A 307 -15.96 3.97 -11.89
CA ARG A 307 -16.64 5.17 -12.38
C ARG A 307 -16.25 5.44 -13.82
N TRP A 308 -14.96 5.44 -14.14
CA TRP A 308 -14.50 5.66 -15.51
C TRP A 308 -15.09 4.62 -16.48
N LEU A 309 -15.06 3.33 -16.12
CA LEU A 309 -15.61 2.26 -16.97
C LEU A 309 -17.10 2.42 -17.23
N LEU A 310 -17.90 2.66 -16.19
CA LEU A 310 -19.36 2.81 -16.34
C LEU A 310 -19.77 4.00 -17.23
N HIS A 311 -18.91 5.03 -17.38
CA HIS A 311 -19.19 6.18 -18.23
C HIS A 311 -18.63 6.05 -19.65
N ASN A 312 -17.54 5.28 -19.84
CA ASN A 312 -16.77 5.29 -21.08
C ASN A 312 -16.77 3.95 -21.82
N VAL A 313 -17.31 2.89 -21.22
CA VAL A 313 -17.25 1.54 -21.76
C VAL A 313 -18.63 0.91 -21.78
N GLU A 314 -19.03 0.46 -22.96
CA GLU A 314 -20.18 -0.42 -23.15
C GLU A 314 -19.70 -1.85 -23.40
N LEU A 315 -20.16 -2.81 -22.59
CA LEU A 315 -19.86 -4.22 -22.82
C LEU A 315 -20.82 -4.78 -23.89
N PRO A 316 -20.36 -5.72 -24.74
CA PRO A 316 -21.21 -6.35 -25.76
C PRO A 316 -22.22 -7.36 -25.18
N ILE A 317 -22.40 -7.37 -23.86
CA ILE A 317 -23.30 -8.25 -23.12
C ILE A 317 -24.01 -7.45 -22.01
N ALA A 318 -25.31 -7.71 -21.84
CA ALA A 318 -26.08 -7.09 -20.76
C ALA A 318 -25.82 -7.79 -19.42
N LEU A 319 -25.44 -7.01 -18.40
CA LEU A 319 -25.19 -7.45 -17.02
C LEU A 319 -25.91 -6.53 -16.00
N PRO A 320 -27.26 -6.47 -16.04
CA PRO A 320 -28.01 -5.45 -15.29
C PRO A 320 -27.84 -5.51 -13.77
N ALA A 321 -27.78 -6.69 -13.16
CA ALA A 321 -27.60 -6.83 -11.72
C ALA A 321 -26.18 -6.44 -11.28
N LEU A 322 -25.17 -6.79 -12.07
CA LEU A 322 -23.79 -6.39 -11.81
C LEU A 322 -23.60 -4.87 -11.99
N MET A 323 -24.16 -4.28 -13.05
CA MET A 323 -24.10 -2.83 -13.28
C MET A 323 -24.85 -2.06 -12.19
N SER A 324 -25.97 -2.60 -11.70
CA SER A 324 -26.70 -2.05 -10.55
C SER A 324 -25.85 -2.11 -9.28
N ALA A 325 -25.17 -3.23 -9.01
CA ALA A 325 -24.28 -3.35 -7.85
C ALA A 325 -23.12 -2.34 -7.91
N PHE A 326 -22.48 -2.15 -9.06
CA PHE A 326 -21.43 -1.14 -9.22
C PHE A 326 -21.95 0.30 -9.03
N THR A 327 -23.13 0.61 -9.57
CA THR A 327 -23.77 1.91 -9.34
C THR A 327 -24.08 2.11 -7.85
N GLY A 328 -24.61 1.09 -7.18
CA GLY A 328 -24.84 1.10 -5.73
C GLY A 328 -23.57 1.30 -4.92
N MET A 329 -22.45 0.72 -5.34
CA MET A 329 -21.15 0.98 -4.74
C MET A 329 -20.75 2.46 -4.88
N LEU A 330 -20.88 3.04 -6.07
CA LEU A 330 -20.50 4.44 -6.33
C LEU A 330 -21.36 5.45 -5.54
N GLY A 331 -22.61 5.09 -5.23
CA GLY A 331 -23.52 5.87 -4.40
C GLY A 331 -23.38 5.62 -2.89
N SER A 332 -22.53 4.70 -2.45
CA SER A 332 -22.38 4.36 -1.03
C SER A 332 -21.51 5.38 -0.28
N GLU A 333 -22.12 6.15 0.63
CA GLU A 333 -21.39 7.08 1.51
C GLU A 333 -20.29 6.39 2.32
N LYS A 334 -20.58 5.17 2.81
CA LYS A 334 -19.58 4.34 3.52
C LYS A 334 -18.36 4.09 2.66
N LEU A 335 -18.53 3.67 1.39
CA LEU A 335 -17.39 3.40 0.51
C LEU A 335 -16.68 4.68 0.05
N GLN A 336 -17.37 5.81 -0.03
CA GLN A 336 -16.76 7.10 -0.31
C GLN A 336 -15.90 7.60 0.86
N ALA A 337 -16.30 7.29 2.11
CA ALA A 337 -15.51 7.57 3.30
C ALA A 337 -14.34 6.58 3.49
N VAL A 338 -14.45 5.36 2.97
CA VAL A 338 -13.41 4.33 3.05
C VAL A 338 -12.24 4.71 2.15
N GLY A 339 -11.09 5.01 2.77
CA GLY A 339 -9.85 5.31 2.05
C GLY A 339 -9.72 6.73 1.53
N ALA A 340 -10.68 7.62 1.81
CA ALA A 340 -10.41 9.04 1.80
C ALA A 340 -9.09 9.25 2.58
N PRO A 341 -8.08 9.94 2.01
CA PRO A 341 -6.86 10.18 2.73
C PRO A 341 -7.28 10.76 4.07
N ALA A 342 -6.84 10.13 5.16
CA ALA A 342 -6.92 10.80 6.44
C ALA A 342 -6.20 12.12 6.18
N GLY A 343 -6.96 13.23 6.11
CA GLY A 343 -6.34 14.54 6.09
C GLY A 343 -5.34 14.53 7.24
N MET A 344 -4.09 14.88 6.96
CA MET A 344 -3.09 14.95 8.01
C MET A 344 -3.66 15.83 9.11
N LEU A 345 -3.90 15.26 10.29
CA LEU A 345 -4.47 16.02 11.38
C LEU A 345 -3.35 16.92 11.90
N THR A 346 -3.47 18.22 11.73
CA THR A 346 -2.53 19.16 12.31
C THR A 346 -2.91 19.40 13.77
N VAL A 347 -2.09 18.91 14.70
CA VAL A 347 -2.24 19.17 16.13
C VAL A 347 -1.38 20.37 16.51
N ARG A 348 -2.02 21.47 16.89
CA ARG A 348 -1.39 22.73 17.29
C ARG A 348 -1.26 22.76 18.80
N ILE A 349 -0.04 22.70 19.28
CA ILE A 349 0.29 22.64 20.70
C ILE A 349 0.83 24.01 21.13
N PHE A 350 0.23 24.60 22.16
CA PHE A 350 0.63 25.89 22.68
C PHE A 350 1.06 25.81 24.14
N SER A 351 2.04 26.63 24.52
CA SER A 351 2.29 26.97 25.93
C SER A 351 2.11 28.47 26.17
N PHE A 352 1.38 28.85 27.22
CA PHE A 352 1.03 30.25 27.47
C PHE A 352 1.02 30.64 28.96
N SER A 353 0.97 31.96 29.21
CA SER A 353 0.79 32.55 30.54
C SER A 353 -0.67 32.93 30.77
N PHE A 354 -1.27 32.48 31.87
CA PHE A 354 -2.62 32.92 32.26
C PHE A 354 -2.71 34.44 32.49
N HIS A 355 -1.61 35.11 32.83
CA HIS A 355 -1.59 36.58 32.95
C HIS A 355 -1.70 37.30 31.60
N LYS A 356 -1.39 36.62 30.49
CA LYS A 356 -1.39 37.18 29.14
C LYS A 356 -2.56 36.70 28.27
N GLY A 357 -3.41 35.82 28.81
CA GLY A 357 -4.54 35.23 28.09
C GLY A 357 -4.19 33.92 27.38
N HIS A 358 -5.22 33.12 27.08
CA HIS A 358 -5.07 31.88 26.32
C HIS A 358 -4.92 32.18 24.82
N PRO A 359 -4.28 31.30 24.04
CA PRO A 359 -4.08 31.52 22.61
C PRO A 359 -5.42 31.48 21.86
N HIS A 360 -5.54 32.28 20.80
CA HIS A 360 -6.72 32.31 19.93
C HIS A 360 -6.69 31.14 18.94
N ASP A 361 -7.85 30.58 18.62
CA ASP A 361 -7.98 29.56 17.58
C ASP A 361 -8.09 30.20 16.20
N GLU A 362 -7.07 29.96 15.37
CA GLU A 362 -7.03 30.45 13.99
C GLU A 362 -7.68 29.47 12.99
N SER A 363 -8.04 28.25 13.42
CA SER A 363 -8.64 27.22 12.56
C SER A 363 -10.16 27.40 12.36
N GLY A 364 -10.80 28.27 13.14
CA GLY A 364 -12.24 28.55 13.07
C GLY A 364 -13.13 27.50 13.74
N ASN A 365 -12.56 26.55 14.49
CA ASN A 365 -13.29 25.47 15.16
C ASN A 365 -13.71 25.80 16.61
N GLY A 366 -13.41 27.02 17.07
CA GLY A 366 -13.83 27.52 18.38
C GLY A 366 -12.93 27.10 19.55
N GLY A 367 -11.70 26.66 19.27
CA GLY A 367 -10.72 26.29 20.29
C GLY A 367 -10.40 24.80 20.39
N GLY A 368 -9.83 24.42 21.52
CA GLY A 368 -9.45 23.04 21.82
C GLY A 368 -9.17 22.85 23.31
N PHE A 369 -8.35 21.87 23.66
CA PHE A 369 -8.04 21.61 25.06
C PHE A 369 -7.22 22.75 25.67
N VAL A 370 -7.56 23.16 26.89
CA VAL A 370 -6.76 24.07 27.70
C VAL A 370 -6.51 23.41 29.06
N PHE A 371 -5.25 23.05 29.29
CA PHE A 371 -4.80 22.37 30.50
C PHE A 371 -4.09 23.35 31.44
N ASP A 372 -4.61 23.47 32.66
CA ASP A 372 -3.97 24.27 33.71
C ASP A 372 -2.90 23.45 34.44
N THR A 373 -1.64 23.81 34.21
CA THR A 373 -0.47 23.11 34.79
C THR A 373 -0.08 23.65 36.17
N ARG A 374 -0.85 24.58 36.76
CA ARG A 374 -0.49 25.23 38.02
C ARG A 374 -0.55 24.31 39.25
N SER A 375 -1.20 23.15 39.13
CA SER A 375 -1.26 22.09 40.15
C SER A 375 0.08 21.37 40.35
N VAL A 376 0.98 21.42 39.37
CA VAL A 376 2.31 20.79 39.42
C VAL A 376 3.31 21.70 40.15
N PRO A 377 4.28 21.19 40.93
CA PRO A 377 5.31 21.98 41.61
C PRO A 377 5.95 23.03 40.72
N ASN A 378 6.12 24.25 41.26
CA ASN A 378 6.51 25.42 40.48
C ASN A 378 8.03 25.65 40.52
N PRO A 379 8.78 25.38 39.42
CA PRO A 379 10.24 25.57 39.40
C PRO A 379 10.63 27.03 39.67
N GLY A 380 9.81 28.00 39.26
CA GLY A 380 10.09 29.43 39.43
C GLY A 380 10.14 29.92 40.89
N ARG A 381 9.87 29.06 41.89
CA ARG A 381 10.12 29.39 43.32
C ARG A 381 11.58 29.24 43.71
N GLU A 382 12.38 28.51 42.93
CA GLU A 382 13.80 28.30 43.21
C GLU A 382 14.65 29.22 42.34
N GLU A 383 15.57 29.95 42.98
CA GLU A 383 16.41 30.95 42.31
C GLU A 383 17.13 30.37 41.08
N ARG A 384 17.62 29.13 41.20
CA ARG A 384 18.34 28.41 40.15
C ARG A 384 17.55 28.19 38.85
N PHE A 385 16.21 28.28 38.88
CA PHE A 385 15.37 28.04 37.71
C PHE A 385 14.79 29.33 37.11
N LYS A 386 14.99 30.51 37.74
CA LYS A 386 14.34 31.77 37.30
C LYS A 386 14.61 32.13 35.85
N ASN A 387 15.87 31.99 35.40
CA ASN A 387 16.29 32.33 34.04
C ASN A 387 16.22 31.15 33.07
N LEU A 388 15.74 29.99 33.52
CA LEU A 388 15.58 28.79 32.71
C LEU A 388 14.14 28.66 32.23
N THR A 389 13.90 27.75 31.30
CA THR A 389 12.61 27.46 30.69
C THR A 389 12.29 25.98 30.80
N GLY A 390 11.07 25.58 30.46
CA GLY A 390 10.69 24.17 30.39
C GLY A 390 11.44 23.34 29.34
N LYS A 391 12.30 23.96 28.52
CA LYS A 391 13.19 23.28 27.57
C LYS A 391 14.55 22.93 28.15
N ASP A 392 14.93 23.55 29.27
CA ASP A 392 16.26 23.41 29.84
C ASP A 392 16.34 22.16 30.72
N ALA A 393 17.41 21.39 30.56
CA ALA A 393 17.61 20.11 31.25
C ALA A 393 17.40 20.20 32.78
N PRO A 394 17.90 21.23 33.51
CA PRO A 394 17.66 21.32 34.95
C PRO A 394 16.18 21.43 35.35
N VAL A 395 15.36 22.10 34.53
CA VAL A 395 13.92 22.26 34.76
C VAL A 395 13.17 20.98 34.39
N ILE A 396 13.58 20.33 33.29
CA ILE A 396 13.05 19.03 32.85
C ILE A 396 13.29 17.98 33.94
N ASP A 397 14.51 17.87 34.44
CA ASP A 397 14.88 16.91 35.48
C ASP A 397 14.12 17.15 36.78
N TYR A 398 13.98 18.42 37.18
CA TYR A 398 13.17 18.78 38.34
C TYR A 398 11.72 18.33 38.22
N LEU A 399 11.09 18.54 37.05
CA LEU A 399 9.69 18.17 36.81
C LEU A 399 9.52 16.64 36.66
N ASN A 400 10.47 15.94 36.05
CA ASN A 400 10.49 14.48 35.95
C ASN A 400 10.62 13.79 37.32
N GLN A 401 11.11 14.47 38.34
CA GLN A 401 11.15 13.95 39.71
C GLN A 401 9.80 14.10 40.45
N GLN A 402 8.82 14.78 39.87
CA GLN A 402 7.53 15.02 40.50
C GLN A 402 6.49 14.00 40.05
N GLU A 403 5.99 13.17 40.96
CA GLU A 403 4.90 12.22 40.69
C GLU A 403 3.66 12.91 40.12
N SER A 404 3.34 14.10 40.65
CA SER A 404 2.22 14.93 40.16
C SER A 404 2.38 15.36 38.70
N ALA A 405 3.61 15.56 38.20
CA ALA A 405 3.84 15.90 36.80
C ALA A 405 3.59 14.69 35.90
N HIS A 406 4.04 13.50 36.30
CA HIS A 406 3.79 12.26 35.56
C HIS A 406 2.30 11.91 35.49
N GLN A 407 1.60 11.98 36.62
CA GLN A 407 0.17 11.69 36.67
C GLN A 407 -0.64 12.66 35.80
N PHE A 408 -0.28 13.96 35.83
CA PHE A 408 -0.91 14.96 34.98
C PHE A 408 -0.66 14.66 33.50
N MET A 409 0.59 14.38 33.11
CA MET A 409 0.95 14.11 31.72
C MET A 409 0.26 12.85 31.19
N ALA A 410 0.18 11.78 31.98
CA ALA A 410 -0.50 10.54 31.59
C ALA A 410 -1.98 10.77 31.28
N ASN A 411 -2.68 11.54 32.12
CA ASN A 411 -4.10 11.85 31.93
C ASN A 411 -4.33 12.74 30.70
N VAL A 412 -3.49 13.75 30.49
CA VAL A 412 -3.54 14.60 29.30
C VAL A 412 -3.32 13.78 28.03
N THR A 413 -2.28 12.93 28.05
CA THR A 413 -1.92 12.10 26.90
C THR A 413 -3.06 11.16 26.52
N ALA A 414 -3.65 10.46 27.49
CA ALA A 414 -4.77 9.56 27.23
C ALA A 414 -5.98 10.28 26.59
N LEU A 415 -6.30 11.49 27.07
CA LEU A 415 -7.41 12.28 26.53
C LEU A 415 -7.12 12.80 25.12
N VAL A 416 -5.90 13.28 24.88
CA VAL A 416 -5.48 13.78 23.57
C VAL A 416 -5.38 12.65 22.55
N ASP A 417 -4.82 11.49 22.90
CA ASP A 417 -4.71 10.33 22.01
C ASP A 417 -6.09 9.81 21.57
N ALA A 418 -7.04 9.74 22.50
CA ALA A 418 -8.42 9.37 22.19
C ALA A 418 -9.07 10.37 21.22
N SER A 419 -8.77 11.66 21.39
CA SER A 419 -9.30 12.73 20.53
C SER A 419 -8.66 12.72 19.15
N VAL A 420 -7.34 12.61 19.05
CA VAL A 420 -6.60 12.46 17.79
C VAL A 420 -7.16 11.29 16.98
N SER A 421 -7.32 10.13 17.62
CA SER A 421 -7.89 8.93 16.99
C SER A 421 -9.33 9.15 16.49
N ALA A 422 -10.16 9.90 17.23
CA ALA A 422 -11.52 10.24 16.81
C ALA A 422 -11.54 11.27 15.68
N TYR A 423 -10.64 12.26 15.72
CA TYR A 423 -10.55 13.33 14.73
C TYR A 423 -10.09 12.79 13.38
N GLN A 424 -9.05 11.96 13.37
CA GLN A 424 -8.58 11.26 12.17
C GLN A 424 -9.69 10.39 11.55
N ARG A 425 -10.45 9.64 12.36
CA ARG A 425 -11.58 8.82 11.87
C ARG A 425 -12.72 9.65 11.27
N ARG A 426 -12.94 10.86 11.77
CA ARG A 426 -14.01 11.77 11.32
C ARG A 426 -13.56 12.77 10.25
N GLY A 427 -12.28 12.76 9.87
CA GLY A 427 -11.74 13.64 8.84
C GLY A 427 -11.57 15.10 9.27
N PHE A 428 -11.41 15.37 10.57
CA PHE A 428 -11.05 16.72 11.03
C PHE A 428 -9.62 17.07 10.63
N LYS A 429 -9.38 18.36 10.38
CA LYS A 429 -8.08 18.86 9.89
C LYS A 429 -7.19 19.44 10.99
N ASP A 430 -7.79 20.03 12.03
CA ASP A 430 -7.05 20.71 13.08
C ASP A 430 -7.54 20.29 14.48
N LEU A 431 -6.60 20.14 15.41
CA LEU A 431 -6.85 19.97 16.84
C LEU A 431 -5.92 20.90 17.62
N MET A 432 -6.48 21.72 18.51
CA MET A 432 -5.70 22.61 19.37
C MET A 432 -5.55 22.04 20.78
N VAL A 433 -4.33 22.11 21.32
CA VAL A 433 -4.01 21.70 22.71
C VAL A 433 -3.13 22.76 23.35
N SER A 434 -3.56 23.36 24.45
CA SER A 434 -2.87 24.46 25.11
C SER A 434 -2.55 24.16 26.56
N PHE A 435 -1.34 24.48 26.99
CA PHE A 435 -0.90 24.36 28.38
C PHE A 435 -0.66 25.73 28.98
N GLY A 436 -1.38 26.05 30.06
CA GLY A 436 -1.27 27.32 30.78
C GLY A 436 -0.48 27.16 32.07
N CYS A 437 0.40 28.11 32.38
CA CYS A 437 0.92 28.30 33.74
C CYS A 437 0.96 29.80 34.08
N THR A 438 1.38 30.16 35.30
CA THR A 438 1.42 31.57 35.74
C THR A 438 2.30 32.42 34.82
N GLY A 439 3.58 32.05 34.65
CA GLY A 439 4.54 32.83 33.87
C GLY A 439 4.68 32.42 32.40
N GLY A 440 4.10 31.30 31.98
CA GLY A 440 4.22 30.78 30.61
C GLY A 440 5.61 30.22 30.24
N GLN A 441 6.53 30.08 31.20
CA GLN A 441 7.96 29.82 30.92
C GLN A 441 8.44 28.39 31.28
N HIS A 442 7.94 27.80 32.38
CA HIS A 442 8.44 26.51 32.89
C HIS A 442 7.47 25.36 32.63
N ARG A 443 6.45 25.20 33.50
CA ARG A 443 5.53 24.06 33.50
C ARG A 443 4.78 23.92 32.17
N SER A 444 4.20 25.01 31.67
CA SER A 444 3.47 25.02 30.40
C SER A 444 4.35 24.63 29.22
N VAL A 445 5.60 25.10 29.18
CA VAL A 445 6.56 24.79 28.11
C VAL A 445 6.96 23.32 28.17
N TYR A 446 7.27 22.81 29.36
CA TYR A 446 7.62 21.41 29.57
C TYR A 446 6.52 20.46 29.08
N PHE A 447 5.27 20.64 29.51
CA PHE A 447 4.19 19.75 29.10
C PHE A 447 3.85 19.84 27.60
N ALA A 448 3.97 21.03 27.00
CA ALA A 448 3.80 21.21 25.56
C ALA A 448 4.87 20.43 24.77
N GLU A 449 6.14 20.48 25.20
CA GLU A 449 7.24 19.72 24.59
C GLU A 449 7.05 18.20 24.76
N GLN A 450 6.64 17.74 25.95
CA GLN A 450 6.39 16.31 26.19
C GLN A 450 5.26 15.79 25.30
N LEU A 451 4.16 16.53 25.16
CA LEU A 451 3.05 16.12 24.29
C LEU A 451 3.47 16.11 22.81
N ALA A 452 4.21 17.13 22.37
CA ALA A 452 4.73 17.20 21.00
C ALA A 452 5.64 16.00 20.69
N LYS A 453 6.53 15.66 21.63
CA LYS A 453 7.41 14.49 21.51
C LYS A 453 6.63 13.18 21.42
N HIS A 454 5.60 13.01 22.25
CA HIS A 454 4.71 11.84 22.22
C HIS A 454 4.00 11.70 20.86
N LEU A 455 3.36 12.77 20.40
CA LEU A 455 2.54 12.72 19.18
C LEU A 455 3.37 12.65 17.89
N ARG A 456 4.62 13.15 17.87
CA ARG A 456 5.53 12.98 16.72
C ARG A 456 5.81 11.51 16.36
N SER A 457 5.60 10.58 17.29
CA SER A 457 5.73 9.14 17.04
C SER A 457 4.51 8.51 16.36
N GLN A 458 3.40 9.25 16.21
CA GLN A 458 2.15 8.75 15.63
C GLN A 458 2.06 9.05 14.13
N ASN A 459 1.56 8.09 13.36
CA ASN A 459 1.37 8.25 11.91
C ASN A 459 0.15 9.14 11.61
N GLY A 460 0.26 10.01 10.60
CA GLY A 460 -0.86 10.81 10.09
C GLY A 460 -1.22 12.03 10.95
N VAL A 461 -0.28 12.50 11.78
CA VAL A 461 -0.41 13.71 12.59
C VAL A 461 0.74 14.66 12.27
N GLU A 462 0.43 15.90 11.96
CA GLU A 462 1.41 16.99 11.86
C GLU A 462 1.42 17.78 13.16
N ILE A 463 2.59 18.10 13.70
CA ILE A 463 2.71 18.84 14.96
C ILE A 463 3.22 20.25 14.69
N VAL A 464 2.43 21.23 15.12
CA VAL A 464 2.85 22.63 15.19
C VAL A 464 2.93 23.03 16.66
N LEU A 465 4.14 23.29 17.15
CA LEU A 465 4.39 23.64 18.54
C LEU A 465 4.77 25.12 18.64
N CYS A 466 4.07 25.88 19.48
CA CYS A 466 4.29 27.31 19.70
C CYS A 466 4.39 27.64 21.20
N HIS A 467 5.43 28.37 21.57
CA HIS A 467 5.63 28.84 22.94
C HIS A 467 5.41 30.35 23.02
N VAL A 468 4.14 30.74 23.17
CA VAL A 468 3.67 32.13 23.08
C VAL A 468 4.54 33.12 23.87
N GLN A 469 4.93 32.78 25.09
CA GLN A 469 5.74 33.68 25.92
C GLN A 469 7.22 33.69 25.53
N LEU A 470 7.79 32.55 25.14
CA LEU A 470 9.20 32.46 24.76
C LEU A 470 9.46 33.11 23.39
N GLU A 471 8.53 32.98 22.45
CA GLU A 471 8.63 33.58 21.12
C GLU A 471 8.56 35.11 21.18
N LYS A 472 7.74 35.67 22.08
CA LYS A 472 7.70 37.12 22.32
C LYS A 472 9.00 37.64 22.96
N MET A 473 9.57 36.90 23.91
CA MET A 473 10.86 37.28 24.53
C MET A 473 12.01 37.25 23.51
N ALA A 474 12.00 36.29 22.57
CA ALA A 474 13.00 36.22 21.51
C ALA A 474 12.90 37.40 20.52
N LEU A 475 11.70 37.91 20.25
CA LEU A 475 11.48 39.07 19.38
C LEU A 475 11.84 40.41 20.05
N GLU A 476 11.83 40.47 21.39
CA GLU A 476 12.14 41.66 22.18
C GLU A 476 13.64 41.78 22.55
N THR A 477 14.46 40.79 22.21
CA THR A 477 15.92 40.82 22.45
C THR A 477 16.64 41.23 21.16
N PRO A 478 17.26 42.43 21.06
CA PRO A 478 18.05 42.78 19.88
C PRO A 478 19.22 41.80 19.75
N ALA A 479 19.48 41.30 18.54
CA ALA A 479 20.69 40.55 18.25
C ALA A 479 21.91 41.41 18.64
N GLN A 480 22.68 40.95 19.63
CA GLN A 480 23.98 41.52 20.00
C GLN A 480 25.08 40.92 19.15
#